data_AF-A0AAN7UTH0-F1
#
_entry.id   AF-A0AAN7UTH0-F1
#
_cell.length_a   1.000
_cell.length_b   1.000
_cell.length_c   1.000
_cell.angle_alpha   90.00
_cell.angle_beta   90.00
_cell.angle_gamma   90.00
#
_symmetry.space_group_name_H-M   'P 1'
#
loop_
_entity.id
_entity.type
_entity.pdbx_description
1 polymer ?
#
loop_
_entity_poly.entity_id
_entity_poly.type
_entity_poly.pdbx_seq_one_letter_code
_entity_poly.pdbx_strand_id
1 'polypeptide(L)'
;MFPMSVQKWVDSLEPARSVKRRRYGTDAIRANNDFTNSYNVPNSPLPTNSDSECEMQRNVRGRKRTGDFLGDKDQDNVLLSTTPRLAVDRTLKLIPVLPSQIPSRASSPPKRLRSTSPIKTRVDLQKLEKPVQINELEDDAASLLPSDIQSLYTQLQCTSQLQGSIVPIEVHSQVFNHAPPPTAAPDPLKIARAESVLSRIRHIRHQAVLSAKQQRHECAWNNFVHTPLLQLAFDELEPSTSDTGVVSVRLEPVMSVSIARDSMPRVQSLFAGASASGEDTGSVLAWSVSESIDSNQGSDVNSAQIRASSDNRKVDYIVVLDVAKDTALKQTIKNIILSQCDGAPAHVNQTLYPSIYDSPIGLSIETKTVSVSRDPLVQLSIWVAAWHKRMNDLRLSCLRQHIPPSASAVEQPRLVSVTLIVVTGHEWDVYFACDEGSCISILGPLRIGSTSTILQIYVLLASLKAIKEWMKTTYFEGIAKWFECKV
;
A
#
# COMPACT_ATOMS: atom_id res chain seq x y z
N MET A 1 27.96 -8.68 14.16
CA MET A 1 28.18 -8.62 12.70
C MET A 1 27.04 -7.78 12.14
N PHE A 2 27.31 -6.59 11.57
CA PHE A 2 26.24 -5.68 11.16
C PHE A 2 25.46 -6.25 9.96
N PRO A 3 24.11 -6.17 9.93
CA PRO A 3 23.34 -6.56 8.76
C PRO A 3 23.69 -5.64 7.60
N MET A 4 24.11 -6.23 6.47
CA MET A 4 24.79 -5.52 5.39
C MET A 4 24.03 -4.30 4.87
N SER A 5 22.69 -4.27 4.86
CA SER A 5 21.95 -3.15 4.27
C SER A 5 21.75 -1.94 5.21
N VAL A 6 21.74 -2.12 6.54
CA VAL A 6 21.87 -0.97 7.48
C VAL A 6 23.27 -0.39 7.40
N GLN A 7 24.30 -1.26 7.32
CA GLN A 7 25.66 -0.81 7.10
C GLN A 7 25.82 -0.15 5.72
N LYS A 8 25.25 -0.69 4.63
CA LYS A 8 25.18 -0.01 3.32
C LYS A 8 24.47 1.33 3.39
N TRP A 9 23.47 1.51 4.25
CA TRP A 9 22.84 2.83 4.40
C TRP A 9 23.78 3.84 5.06
N VAL A 10 24.45 3.46 6.16
CA VAL A 10 25.50 4.26 6.80
C VAL A 10 26.65 4.52 5.81
N ASP A 11 27.10 3.49 5.11
CA ASP A 11 28.16 3.54 4.08
C ASP A 11 27.70 4.29 2.81
N SER A 12 26.40 4.42 2.52
CA SER A 12 25.89 5.25 1.41
C SER A 12 25.91 6.75 1.73
N LEU A 13 26.23 7.09 2.98
CA LEU A 13 26.66 8.42 3.40
C LEU A 13 28.20 8.54 3.35
N GLU A 14 28.93 7.49 2.95
CA GLU A 14 30.38 7.50 2.71
C GLU A 14 30.73 7.32 1.22
N PRO A 15 31.65 8.11 0.64
CA PRO A 15 32.18 7.81 -0.69
C PRO A 15 33.14 6.60 -0.64
N ALA A 16 33.11 5.79 -1.70
CA ALA A 16 33.89 4.55 -1.80
C ALA A 16 35.39 4.72 -1.49
N ARG A 17 35.94 3.83 -0.66
CA ARG A 17 37.36 3.81 -0.29
C ARG A 17 38.25 3.50 -1.50
N SER A 18 38.74 4.54 -2.17
CA SER A 18 39.76 4.43 -3.20
C SER A 18 41.14 4.10 -2.58
N VAL A 19 41.46 2.80 -2.48
CA VAL A 19 42.77 2.35 -2.03
C VAL A 19 43.49 1.57 -3.12
N LYS A 20 44.33 2.29 -3.88
CA LYS A 20 45.77 1.96 -3.97
C LYS A 20 46.57 3.10 -4.59
N ARG A 21 47.45 3.70 -3.77
CA ARG A 21 48.54 4.59 -4.21
C ARG A 21 49.38 3.89 -5.28
N ARG A 22 49.60 4.54 -6.43
CA ARG A 22 50.81 4.32 -7.23
C ARG A 22 51.84 5.40 -6.85
N ARG A 23 53.10 4.99 -6.73
CA ARG A 23 54.22 5.91 -6.46
C ARG A 23 54.44 6.76 -7.71
N TYR A 24 54.63 8.07 -7.54
CA TYR A 24 55.16 8.92 -8.60
C TYR A 24 56.65 8.58 -8.80
N GLY A 25 56.99 8.11 -10.00
CA GLY A 25 58.31 8.36 -10.58
C GLY A 25 58.28 9.71 -11.27
N THR A 26 59.43 10.39 -11.31
CA THR A 26 59.62 11.61 -12.09
C THR A 26 59.49 11.32 -13.58
N ASP A 27 58.92 12.25 -14.34
CA ASP A 27 59.68 13.02 -15.34
C ASP A 27 58.82 14.12 -15.97
N ALA A 28 59.48 15.16 -16.47
CA ALA A 28 58.84 16.36 -17.00
C ALA A 28 58.54 16.24 -18.50
N ILE A 29 57.54 16.98 -18.99
CA ILE A 29 57.56 17.64 -20.31
C ILE A 29 56.55 18.80 -20.33
N ARG A 30 56.72 19.70 -21.32
CA ARG A 30 56.37 21.12 -21.32
C ARG A 30 55.13 21.43 -22.17
N ALA A 31 54.42 22.48 -21.76
CA ALA A 31 53.82 23.54 -22.60
C ALA A 31 52.47 23.37 -23.32
N ASN A 32 51.72 24.49 -23.29
CA ASN A 32 50.71 24.99 -24.24
C ASN A 32 49.34 24.27 -24.31
N ASN A 33 48.20 24.96 -24.45
CA ASN A 33 47.94 26.40 -24.72
C ASN A 33 46.70 26.91 -23.95
N ASP A 34 46.69 28.21 -23.64
CA ASP A 34 45.49 28.95 -23.23
C ASP A 34 44.45 29.04 -24.36
N PHE A 35 43.16 29.06 -24.00
CA PHE A 35 42.14 29.77 -24.79
C PHE A 35 41.08 30.40 -23.89
N THR A 36 40.74 31.64 -24.21
CA THR A 36 39.90 32.55 -23.43
C THR A 36 38.45 32.63 -23.93
N ASN A 37 37.49 32.67 -23.01
CA ASN A 37 36.31 33.58 -22.96
C ASN A 37 35.37 33.08 -21.86
N SER A 38 34.99 33.86 -20.84
CA SER A 38 34.33 35.17 -20.80
C SER A 38 32.81 35.10 -21.01
N TYR A 39 32.10 35.83 -20.15
CA TYR A 39 30.67 35.77 -19.93
C TYR A 39 29.86 36.43 -21.06
N ASN A 40 28.61 36.00 -21.27
CA ASN A 40 27.50 36.92 -21.49
C ASN A 40 26.12 36.25 -21.28
N VAL A 41 25.20 37.01 -20.68
CA VAL A 41 23.78 36.66 -20.45
C VAL A 41 22.91 37.68 -21.19
N PRO A 42 21.86 37.29 -21.94
CA PRO A 42 20.88 38.24 -22.49
C PRO A 42 19.68 38.49 -21.56
N ASN A 43 19.27 39.76 -21.51
CA ASN A 43 18.26 40.32 -20.61
C ASN A 43 16.80 39.89 -20.88
N SER A 44 15.96 40.02 -19.85
CA SER A 44 14.49 40.10 -19.96
C SER A 44 14.01 41.54 -20.24
N PRO A 45 12.87 41.74 -20.94
CA PRO A 45 12.20 43.04 -21.01
C PRO A 45 10.97 43.14 -20.09
N LEU A 46 10.78 44.33 -19.49
CA LEU A 46 9.53 44.80 -18.86
C LEU A 46 8.71 45.60 -19.88
N PRO A 47 7.38 45.70 -19.69
CA PRO A 47 6.62 46.87 -20.11
C PRO A 47 5.86 47.56 -18.96
N THR A 48 5.39 48.77 -19.26
CA THR A 48 4.99 49.84 -18.32
C THR A 48 3.50 49.92 -18.01
N ASN A 49 3.15 50.66 -16.96
CA ASN A 49 1.78 51.05 -16.61
C ASN A 49 1.09 51.90 -17.69
N SER A 50 -0.22 51.71 -17.85
CA SER A 50 -1.16 52.80 -18.15
C SER A 50 -2.56 52.42 -17.65
N ASP A 51 -3.24 53.36 -16.99
CA ASP A 51 -4.53 53.15 -16.32
C ASP A 51 -5.70 52.86 -17.28
N SER A 52 -6.68 52.09 -16.82
CA SER A 52 -8.08 52.14 -17.28
C SER A 52 -9.01 51.44 -16.28
N GLU A 53 -9.96 52.20 -15.74
CA GLU A 53 -11.03 51.70 -14.88
C GLU A 53 -12.05 50.87 -15.69
N CYS A 54 -12.53 49.75 -15.13
CA CYS A 54 -13.90 49.28 -15.39
C CYS A 54 -14.34 48.25 -14.35
N GLU A 55 -15.13 48.67 -13.34
CA GLU A 55 -15.86 47.74 -12.48
C GLU A 55 -17.03 47.11 -13.25
N MET A 56 -17.16 45.78 -13.24
CA MET A 56 -18.44 45.17 -13.58
C MET A 56 -18.78 43.88 -12.80
N GLN A 57 -19.70 44.05 -11.84
CA GLN A 57 -20.82 43.16 -11.53
C GLN A 57 -20.52 41.68 -11.16
N ARG A 58 -20.41 41.43 -9.85
CA ARG A 58 -20.79 40.12 -9.26
C ARG A 58 -22.31 40.04 -9.10
N ASN A 59 -22.97 39.22 -9.93
CA ASN A 59 -24.38 38.89 -9.76
C ASN A 59 -24.61 37.96 -8.56
N VAL A 60 -25.04 38.51 -7.42
CA VAL A 60 -25.58 37.73 -6.29
C VAL A 60 -27.08 37.99 -6.20
N ARG A 61 -27.90 36.98 -6.54
CA ARG A 61 -29.36 37.03 -6.29
C ARG A 61 -29.59 36.85 -4.79
N GLY A 62 -30.30 37.80 -4.18
CA GLY A 62 -30.49 37.80 -2.72
C GLY A 62 -31.85 37.31 -2.23
N ARG A 63 -31.92 37.27 -0.89
CA ARG A 63 -33.05 37.64 0.01
C ARG A 63 -34.14 36.58 0.27
N LYS A 64 -34.83 36.58 1.44
CA LYS A 64 -34.87 37.55 2.58
C LYS A 64 -35.36 36.93 3.92
N ARG A 65 -35.03 37.57 5.06
CA ARG A 65 -35.67 37.47 6.42
C ARG A 65 -35.51 36.11 7.14
N THR A 66 -35.64 35.95 8.46
CA THR A 66 -35.62 36.82 9.69
C THR A 66 -35.24 35.92 10.89
N GLY A 67 -34.90 36.39 12.09
CA GLY A 67 -34.78 37.74 12.68
C GLY A 67 -34.28 37.60 14.13
N ASP A 68 -33.87 38.70 14.77
CA ASP A 68 -33.02 38.71 15.98
C ASP A 68 -33.71 38.23 17.29
N PHE A 69 -32.91 37.82 18.29
CA PHE A 69 -32.80 38.51 19.59
C PHE A 69 -31.66 37.94 20.47
N LEU A 70 -31.06 38.79 21.31
CA LEU A 70 -29.98 38.47 22.27
C LEU A 70 -30.55 38.07 23.64
N GLY A 71 -29.81 37.23 24.38
CA GLY A 71 -30.11 36.91 25.79
C GLY A 71 -29.07 35.98 26.40
N ASP A 72 -28.21 36.53 27.26
CA ASP A 72 -27.23 35.80 28.07
C ASP A 72 -27.78 35.53 29.48
N LYS A 73 -27.31 34.43 30.13
CA LYS A 73 -27.13 34.20 31.58
C LYS A 73 -27.62 32.88 32.22
N ASP A 74 -26.68 32.36 33.04
CA ASP A 74 -26.79 31.73 34.37
C ASP A 74 -27.38 30.31 34.59
N GLN A 75 -26.45 29.39 34.88
CA GLN A 75 -26.32 28.50 36.07
C GLN A 75 -27.40 27.47 36.49
N ASP A 76 -26.89 26.26 36.75
CA ASP A 76 -27.17 25.32 37.84
C ASP A 76 -28.61 24.97 38.25
N ASN A 77 -29.01 23.70 38.06
CA ASN A 77 -29.14 22.77 39.21
C ASN A 77 -29.33 21.27 38.89
N VAL A 78 -29.27 20.47 39.97
CA VAL A 78 -29.21 18.99 40.02
C VAL A 78 -30.57 18.39 40.44
N LEU A 79 -30.79 17.09 40.13
CA LEU A 79 -31.55 16.03 40.87
C LEU A 79 -32.64 15.21 40.15
N LEU A 80 -32.72 13.97 40.65
CA LEU A 80 -33.48 12.76 40.31
C LEU A 80 -35.03 12.86 40.25
N SER A 81 -35.66 12.06 39.39
CA SER A 81 -36.43 10.82 39.75
C SER A 81 -37.08 10.22 38.48
N THR A 82 -37.12 8.92 38.13
CA THR A 82 -37.47 7.61 38.76
C THR A 82 -38.95 7.17 38.59
N THR A 83 -39.17 6.18 37.69
CA THR A 83 -40.34 5.24 37.57
C THR A 83 -41.75 5.76 37.18
N PRO A 84 -42.72 4.91 36.75
CA PRO A 84 -42.69 3.44 36.53
C PRO A 84 -43.21 2.92 35.16
N ARG A 85 -43.11 1.59 34.96
CA ARG A 85 -43.78 0.80 33.91
C ARG A 85 -45.27 0.59 34.21
N LEU A 86 -46.08 0.41 33.18
CA LEU A 86 -47.32 -0.38 33.24
C LEU A 86 -47.42 -1.32 32.03
N ALA A 87 -47.82 -2.56 32.28
CA ALA A 87 -48.39 -3.49 31.30
C ALA A 87 -49.86 -3.70 31.67
N VAL A 88 -50.71 -4.16 30.75
CA VAL A 88 -51.83 -5.10 31.05
C VAL A 88 -52.52 -5.59 29.77
N ASP A 89 -52.78 -6.89 29.81
CA ASP A 89 -53.70 -7.79 29.09
C ASP A 89 -53.92 -7.97 27.58
N ARG A 90 -54.22 -9.26 27.31
CA ARG A 90 -54.76 -9.85 26.10
C ARG A 90 -56.28 -9.94 26.21
N THR A 91 -57.00 -10.07 25.08
CA THR A 91 -58.36 -10.61 25.10
C THR A 91 -58.58 -11.55 23.92
N LEU A 92 -59.00 -12.77 24.20
CA LEU A 92 -59.35 -13.79 23.20
C LEU A 92 -60.82 -13.63 22.78
N LYS A 93 -61.10 -13.78 21.48
CA LYS A 93 -62.42 -14.17 20.94
C LYS A 93 -62.24 -15.24 19.88
N LEU A 94 -63.26 -16.08 19.72
CA LEU A 94 -63.17 -17.46 19.24
C LEU A 94 -64.41 -17.78 18.35
N ILE A 95 -64.33 -18.85 17.53
CA ILE A 95 -65.43 -19.52 16.78
C ILE A 95 -65.77 -18.88 15.40
N PRO A 96 -66.17 -19.63 14.33
CA PRO A 96 -66.23 -21.11 14.10
C PRO A 96 -65.37 -21.64 12.92
N VAL A 97 -65.41 -22.96 12.67
CA VAL A 97 -64.76 -23.68 11.55
C VAL A 97 -65.75 -24.62 10.86
N LEU A 98 -65.83 -24.61 9.51
CA LEU A 98 -66.02 -25.74 8.54
C LEU A 98 -66.49 -25.18 7.16
N PRO A 99 -66.39 -25.92 6.03
CA PRO A 99 -65.39 -26.91 5.63
C PRO A 99 -64.69 -26.60 4.28
N SER A 100 -63.61 -27.32 4.04
CA SER A 100 -62.79 -27.42 2.81
C SER A 100 -63.44 -27.20 1.43
N GLN A 101 -62.79 -26.36 0.61
CA GLN A 101 -62.67 -26.56 -0.85
C GLN A 101 -61.19 -26.46 -1.26
N ILE A 102 -60.75 -27.34 -2.16
CA ILE A 102 -59.39 -27.40 -2.69
C ILE A 102 -59.32 -26.58 -3.99
N PRO A 103 -58.34 -25.67 -4.12
CA PRO A 103 -57.75 -25.43 -5.43
C PRO A 103 -56.24 -25.68 -5.45
N SER A 104 -55.82 -26.48 -6.42
CA SER A 104 -54.53 -26.45 -7.14
C SER A 104 -53.30 -25.84 -6.43
N ARG A 105 -52.35 -26.73 -6.11
CA ARG A 105 -50.96 -26.47 -5.73
C ARG A 105 -50.24 -25.50 -6.70
N ALA A 106 -50.36 -24.20 -6.46
CA ALA A 106 -49.46 -23.22 -7.06
C ALA A 106 -48.05 -23.43 -6.47
N SER A 107 -47.07 -23.70 -7.33
CA SER A 107 -45.67 -23.81 -6.93
C SER A 107 -45.21 -22.50 -6.30
N SER A 108 -44.77 -22.54 -5.04
CA SER A 108 -44.07 -21.41 -4.43
C SER A 108 -42.88 -21.04 -5.33
N PRO A 109 -42.66 -19.74 -5.64
CA PRO A 109 -41.51 -19.35 -6.44
C PRO A 109 -40.23 -19.83 -5.75
N PRO A 110 -39.20 -20.26 -6.50
CA PRO A 110 -37.96 -20.75 -5.92
C PRO A 110 -37.40 -19.66 -5.00
N LYS A 111 -37.03 -20.06 -3.77
CA LYS A 111 -36.46 -19.13 -2.78
C LYS A 111 -35.24 -18.46 -3.42
N ARG A 112 -35.33 -17.14 -3.67
CA ARG A 112 -34.21 -16.34 -4.19
C ARG A 112 -32.95 -16.72 -3.42
N LEU A 113 -31.91 -17.12 -4.16
CA LEU A 113 -30.58 -17.39 -3.60
C LEU A 113 -30.18 -16.19 -2.73
N ARG A 114 -29.91 -16.41 -1.44
CA ARG A 114 -29.35 -15.35 -0.60
C ARG A 114 -27.97 -15.02 -1.15
N SER A 115 -27.77 -13.77 -1.55
CA SER A 115 -26.45 -13.26 -1.86
C SER A 115 -25.51 -13.53 -0.68
N THR A 116 -24.40 -14.23 -0.94
CA THR A 116 -23.32 -14.35 0.01
C THR A 116 -22.84 -12.95 0.37
N SER A 117 -22.87 -12.60 1.66
CA SER A 117 -22.44 -11.27 2.10
C SER A 117 -20.97 -11.03 1.73
N PRO A 118 -20.58 -9.79 1.35
CA PRO A 118 -19.17 -9.48 1.08
C PRO A 118 -18.28 -9.82 2.28
N ILE A 119 -17.04 -10.22 2.00
CA ILE A 119 -16.01 -10.55 3.00
C ILE A 119 -15.78 -9.34 3.91
N LYS A 120 -16.12 -9.42 5.20
CA LYS A 120 -16.06 -8.26 6.11
C LYS A 120 -15.17 -8.47 7.33
N THR A 121 -14.75 -9.71 7.57
CA THR A 121 -14.00 -10.11 8.77
C THR A 121 -12.79 -10.96 8.38
N ARG A 122 -11.82 -11.09 9.30
CA ARG A 122 -10.66 -12.00 9.11
C ARG A 122 -11.13 -13.45 8.86
N VAL A 123 -12.22 -13.89 9.49
CA VAL A 123 -12.78 -15.24 9.33
C VAL A 123 -13.33 -15.46 7.90
N ASP A 124 -13.88 -14.42 7.27
CA ASP A 124 -14.39 -14.53 5.90
C ASP A 124 -13.28 -14.78 4.86
N LEU A 125 -12.03 -14.41 5.17
CA LEU A 125 -10.87 -14.63 4.29
C LEU A 125 -10.56 -16.10 4.03
N GLN A 126 -10.95 -17.00 4.96
CA GLN A 126 -10.80 -18.44 4.77
C GLN A 126 -11.71 -19.01 3.67
N LYS A 127 -12.74 -18.25 3.26
CA LYS A 127 -13.71 -18.65 2.22
C LYS A 127 -13.21 -18.32 0.81
N LEU A 128 -12.07 -17.65 0.67
CA LEU A 128 -11.48 -17.34 -0.63
C LEU A 128 -11.04 -18.61 -1.36
N GLU A 129 -11.06 -18.57 -2.69
CA GLU A 129 -10.59 -19.64 -3.59
C GLU A 129 -9.21 -20.15 -3.18
N LYS A 130 -8.29 -19.21 -2.93
CA LYS A 130 -7.06 -19.41 -2.17
C LYS A 130 -7.24 -18.75 -0.78
N PRO A 131 -7.45 -19.52 0.30
CA PRO A 131 -7.68 -18.98 1.64
C PRO A 131 -6.53 -18.09 2.12
N VAL A 132 -6.85 -17.01 2.83
CA VAL A 132 -5.84 -16.19 3.54
C VAL A 132 -5.94 -16.45 5.04
N GLN A 133 -4.79 -16.70 5.67
CA GLN A 133 -4.62 -16.87 7.10
C GLN A 133 -3.78 -15.69 7.63
N ILE A 134 -4.10 -15.19 8.82
CA ILE A 134 -3.36 -14.08 9.47
C ILE A 134 -2.86 -14.62 10.80
N ASN A 135 -1.53 -14.71 10.94
CA ASN A 135 -0.86 -15.29 12.11
C ASN A 135 0.09 -14.24 12.71
N GLU A 136 0.20 -14.23 14.03
CA GLU A 136 1.13 -13.35 14.75
C GLU A 136 2.58 -13.84 14.57
N LEU A 137 3.54 -12.90 14.56
CA LEU A 137 4.97 -13.24 14.57
C LEU A 137 5.41 -13.44 16.02
N GLU A 138 5.78 -14.67 16.37
CA GLU A 138 6.45 -14.99 17.63
C GLU A 138 7.91 -14.49 17.62
N ASP A 139 8.50 -14.27 18.80
CA ASP A 139 9.83 -13.64 18.92
C ASP A 139 10.95 -14.41 18.16
N ASP A 140 10.86 -15.75 18.12
CA ASP A 140 11.80 -16.66 17.42
C ASP A 140 11.34 -17.05 15.99
N ALA A 141 10.36 -16.36 15.40
CA ALA A 141 9.75 -16.70 14.10
C ALA A 141 10.71 -16.70 12.88
N ALA A 142 11.97 -16.25 13.04
CA ALA A 142 12.98 -16.25 11.96
C ALA A 142 13.17 -17.62 11.29
N SER A 143 13.05 -18.72 12.04
CA SER A 143 13.18 -20.09 11.50
C SER A 143 11.92 -20.61 10.82
N LEU A 144 10.76 -20.04 11.14
CA LEU A 144 9.45 -20.39 10.58
C LEU A 144 9.13 -19.55 9.33
N LEU A 145 9.82 -18.43 9.14
CA LEU A 145 9.65 -17.56 7.98
C LEU A 145 10.24 -18.21 6.71
N PRO A 146 9.56 -18.07 5.56
CA PRO A 146 10.10 -18.49 4.27
C PRO A 146 11.43 -17.80 3.91
N SER A 147 12.31 -18.52 3.22
CA SER A 147 13.71 -18.12 2.98
C SER A 147 13.88 -16.76 2.28
N ASP A 148 12.91 -16.37 1.47
CA ASP A 148 12.86 -15.07 0.78
C ASP A 148 12.57 -13.89 1.73
N ILE A 149 12.10 -14.12 2.95
CA ILE A 149 11.81 -13.09 3.96
C ILE A 149 12.78 -13.10 5.15
N GLN A 150 13.39 -14.24 5.50
CA GLN A 150 14.25 -14.38 6.70
C GLN A 150 15.32 -13.27 6.85
N SER A 151 16.01 -12.93 5.75
CA SER A 151 17.04 -11.89 5.72
C SER A 151 16.46 -10.49 6.01
N LEU A 152 15.32 -10.15 5.38
CA LEU A 152 14.62 -8.89 5.60
C LEU A 152 14.09 -8.79 7.03
N TYR A 153 13.45 -9.84 7.55
CA TYR A 153 12.95 -9.90 8.93
C TYR A 153 14.07 -9.65 9.95
N THR A 154 15.18 -10.38 9.83
CA THR A 154 16.36 -10.22 10.68
C THR A 154 16.88 -8.78 10.63
N GLN A 155 16.97 -8.19 9.44
CA GLN A 155 17.40 -6.81 9.28
C GLN A 155 16.44 -5.80 9.93
N LEU A 156 15.13 -5.99 9.80
CA LEU A 156 14.11 -5.11 10.40
C LEU A 156 14.14 -5.19 11.93
N GLN A 157 14.29 -6.39 12.50
CA GLN A 157 14.51 -6.57 13.93
C GLN A 157 15.78 -5.83 14.41
N CYS A 158 16.92 -6.02 13.74
CA CYS A 158 18.15 -5.28 14.06
C CYS A 158 17.96 -3.76 13.95
N THR A 159 17.22 -3.29 12.94
CA THR A 159 16.96 -1.85 12.70
C THR A 159 16.21 -1.20 13.87
N SER A 160 15.23 -1.90 14.45
CA SER A 160 14.47 -1.40 15.62
C SER A 160 15.32 -1.30 16.91
N GLN A 161 16.36 -2.13 17.02
CA GLN A 161 17.28 -2.17 18.17
C GLN A 161 18.40 -1.11 18.06
N LEU A 162 18.84 -0.76 16.84
CA LEU A 162 20.01 0.10 16.56
C LEU A 162 19.74 1.62 16.69
N GLN A 163 18.82 2.04 17.56
CA GLN A 163 18.27 3.41 17.58
C GLN A 163 19.34 4.52 17.67
N GLY A 164 20.42 4.33 18.42
CA GLY A 164 21.52 5.32 18.51
C GLY A 164 22.41 5.37 17.26
N SER A 165 22.73 4.21 16.68
CA SER A 165 23.64 4.08 15.54
C SER A 165 23.03 4.48 14.20
N ILE A 166 21.72 4.65 14.14
CA ILE A 166 20.95 4.89 12.92
C ILE A 166 20.73 6.38 12.61
N VAL A 167 21.21 7.27 13.47
CA VAL A 167 21.28 8.71 13.20
C VAL A 167 22.67 9.01 12.59
N PRO A 168 22.78 9.78 11.49
CA PRO A 168 24.08 10.16 10.93
C PRO A 168 24.91 10.97 11.92
N ILE A 169 26.20 10.63 12.08
CA ILE A 169 27.10 11.23 13.08
C ILE A 169 27.19 12.76 12.94
N GLU A 170 27.07 13.26 11.70
CA GLU A 170 27.08 14.68 11.34
C GLU A 170 25.99 15.49 12.04
N VAL A 171 24.89 14.85 12.46
CA VAL A 171 23.77 15.49 13.16
C VAL A 171 23.51 14.93 14.56
N HIS A 172 24.41 14.12 15.13
CA HIS A 172 24.25 13.58 16.49
C HIS A 172 24.04 14.68 17.53
N SER A 173 24.83 15.76 17.49
CA SER A 173 24.69 16.91 18.40
C SER A 173 23.37 17.67 18.26
N GLN A 174 22.66 17.50 17.14
CA GLN A 174 21.36 18.11 16.86
C GLN A 174 20.16 17.23 17.26
N VAL A 175 20.42 15.96 17.61
CA VAL A 175 19.40 14.92 17.90
C VAL A 175 19.54 14.39 19.33
N PHE A 176 20.76 14.23 19.82
CA PHE A 176 21.08 13.72 21.15
C PHE A 176 21.69 14.83 22.03
N ASN A 177 21.08 15.05 23.19
CA ASN A 177 21.65 15.90 24.23
C ASN A 177 22.95 15.24 24.73
N HIS A 178 24.09 15.94 24.62
CA HIS A 178 25.45 15.47 24.96
C HIS A 178 26.10 14.46 24.00
N ALA A 179 25.84 14.57 22.69
CA ALA A 179 26.66 13.86 21.71
C ALA A 179 28.17 14.21 21.85
N PRO A 180 29.09 13.22 21.79
CA PRO A 180 30.52 13.51 21.75
C PRO A 180 30.89 14.26 20.46
N PRO A 181 31.92 15.13 20.49
CA PRO A 181 32.40 15.80 19.28
C PRO A 181 32.93 14.76 18.27
N PRO A 182 32.74 14.99 16.95
CA PRO A 182 33.18 14.05 15.93
C PRO A 182 34.70 13.87 15.97
N THR A 183 35.17 12.61 15.94
CA THR A 183 36.58 12.24 16.06
C THR A 183 37.43 12.55 14.83
N ALA A 184 36.82 13.01 13.73
CA ALA A 184 37.47 13.43 12.50
C ALA A 184 36.77 14.67 11.94
N ALA A 185 37.48 15.46 11.12
CA ALA A 185 36.89 16.59 10.42
C ALA A 185 35.77 16.09 9.46
N PRO A 186 34.50 16.48 9.67
CA PRO A 186 33.40 15.98 8.86
C PRO A 186 33.40 16.59 7.46
N ASP A 187 33.04 15.79 6.47
CA ASP A 187 32.89 16.19 5.07
C ASP A 187 31.71 17.18 4.93
N PRO A 188 31.92 18.42 4.43
CA PRO A 188 30.87 19.42 4.29
C PRO A 188 29.64 18.94 3.50
N LEU A 189 29.83 18.06 2.50
CA LEU A 189 28.73 17.51 1.70
C LEU A 189 27.88 16.53 2.52
N LYS A 190 28.52 15.69 3.36
CA LYS A 190 27.81 14.78 4.27
C LYS A 190 27.00 15.57 5.29
N ILE A 191 27.57 16.63 5.87
CA ILE A 191 26.87 17.51 6.83
C ILE A 191 25.62 18.10 6.17
N ALA A 192 25.76 18.78 5.04
CA ALA A 192 24.64 19.41 4.32
C ALA A 192 23.53 18.40 3.97
N ARG A 193 23.91 17.18 3.55
CA ARG A 193 22.96 16.08 3.27
C ARG A 193 22.25 15.59 4.53
N ALA A 194 22.98 15.33 5.61
CA ALA A 194 22.41 14.88 6.88
C ALA A 194 21.48 15.93 7.51
N GLU A 195 21.85 17.21 7.44
CA GLU A 195 21.03 18.33 7.91
C GLU A 195 19.76 18.52 7.07
N SER A 196 19.85 18.39 5.74
CA SER A 196 18.68 18.41 4.85
C SER A 196 17.69 17.29 5.19
N VAL A 197 18.18 16.07 5.40
CA VAL A 197 17.37 14.93 5.85
C VAL A 197 16.76 15.20 7.22
N LEU A 198 17.54 15.68 8.20
CA LEU A 198 17.04 16.00 9.53
C LEU A 198 15.98 17.12 9.51
N SER A 199 16.14 18.12 8.64
CA SER A 199 15.15 19.19 8.44
C SER A 199 13.82 18.63 7.94
N ARG A 200 13.84 17.75 6.93
CA ARG A 200 12.64 17.02 6.45
C ARG A 200 12.01 16.18 7.56
N ILE A 201 12.81 15.45 8.36
CA ILE A 201 12.33 14.65 9.50
C ILE A 201 11.65 15.53 10.57
N ARG A 202 12.26 16.67 10.92
CA ARG A 202 11.69 17.65 11.85
C ARG A 202 10.34 18.18 11.34
N HIS A 203 10.23 18.48 10.05
CA HIS A 203 8.97 18.90 9.43
C HIS A 203 7.89 17.80 9.47
N ILE A 204 8.23 16.57 9.08
CA ILE A 204 7.32 15.42 9.10
C ILE A 204 6.79 15.18 10.52
N ARG A 205 7.67 15.16 11.54
CA ARG A 205 7.27 15.03 12.95
C ARG A 205 6.32 16.15 13.37
N HIS A 206 6.62 17.40 12.99
CA HIS A 206 5.77 18.54 13.31
C HIS A 206 4.37 18.38 12.69
N GLN A 207 4.29 18.00 11.41
CA GLN A 207 3.01 17.72 10.75
C GLN A 207 2.27 16.53 11.37
N ALA A 208 2.96 15.47 11.79
CA ALA A 208 2.33 14.34 12.48
C ALA A 208 1.70 14.78 13.81
N VAL A 209 2.43 15.54 14.63
CA VAL A 209 1.92 16.09 15.90
C VAL A 209 0.73 17.03 15.68
N LEU A 210 0.77 17.89 14.66
CA LEU A 210 -0.38 18.74 14.30
C LEU A 210 -1.57 17.91 13.83
N SER A 211 -1.33 16.90 12.99
CA SER A 211 -2.39 16.05 12.42
C SER A 211 -3.11 15.23 13.49
N ALA A 212 -2.38 14.73 14.50
CA ALA A 212 -2.95 14.09 15.68
C ALA A 212 -3.76 15.08 16.54
N LYS A 213 -3.19 16.25 16.88
CA LYS A 213 -3.88 17.27 17.70
C LYS A 213 -5.15 17.82 17.06
N GLN A 214 -5.16 17.96 15.73
CA GLN A 214 -6.29 18.47 14.96
C GLN A 214 -7.29 17.37 14.54
N GLN A 215 -7.06 16.11 14.93
CA GLN A 215 -7.86 14.94 14.51
C GLN A 215 -8.06 14.89 12.98
N ARG A 216 -7.01 15.19 12.21
CA ARG A 216 -7.08 15.25 10.75
C ARG A 216 -7.53 13.93 10.15
N HIS A 217 -8.35 14.01 9.11
CA HIS A 217 -8.71 12.85 8.28
C HIS A 217 -7.50 12.22 7.58
N GLU A 218 -7.66 10.95 7.21
CA GLU A 218 -6.69 10.08 6.55
C GLU A 218 -5.99 10.75 5.35
N CYS A 219 -6.75 11.40 4.46
CA CYS A 219 -6.22 12.10 3.30
C CYS A 219 -5.23 13.23 3.66
N ALA A 220 -5.43 13.92 4.80
CA ALA A 220 -4.54 14.98 5.24
C ALA A 220 -3.30 14.43 5.96
N TRP A 221 -3.39 13.30 6.66
CA TRP A 221 -2.21 12.55 7.11
C TRP A 221 -1.37 12.08 5.92
N ASN A 222 -2.02 11.54 4.88
CA ASN A 222 -1.37 11.08 3.67
C ASN A 222 -0.62 12.23 2.96
N ASN A 223 -1.26 13.40 2.81
CA ASN A 223 -0.64 14.57 2.20
C ASN A 223 0.52 15.17 3.03
N PHE A 224 0.34 15.36 4.35
CA PHE A 224 1.29 16.12 5.18
C PHE A 224 2.33 15.28 5.92
N VAL A 225 2.15 13.96 6.02
CA VAL A 225 3.00 13.08 6.83
C VAL A 225 3.49 11.88 6.03
N HIS A 226 2.58 11.07 5.46
CA HIS A 226 2.97 9.78 4.87
C HIS A 226 3.65 9.93 3.51
N THR A 227 3.09 10.70 2.57
CA THR A 227 3.74 10.95 1.27
C THR A 227 5.14 11.56 1.41
N PRO A 228 5.36 12.64 2.21
CA PRO A 228 6.71 13.23 2.35
C PRO A 228 7.74 12.30 3.01
N LEU A 229 7.29 11.38 3.88
CA LEU A 229 8.12 10.35 4.52
C LEU A 229 8.48 9.23 3.55
N LEU A 230 7.48 8.72 2.81
CA LEU A 230 7.68 7.66 1.82
C LEU A 230 8.60 8.15 0.69
N GLN A 231 8.42 9.38 0.22
CA GLN A 231 9.35 10.07 -0.69
C GLN A 231 10.79 10.11 -0.12
N LEU A 232 10.97 10.47 1.15
CA LEU A 232 12.29 10.49 1.80
C LEU A 232 12.94 9.08 1.93
N ALA A 233 12.15 8.01 1.86
CA ALA A 233 12.63 6.63 1.90
C ALA A 233 12.92 6.05 0.51
N PHE A 234 12.03 6.30 -0.46
CA PHE A 234 12.04 5.63 -1.77
C PHE A 234 12.66 6.48 -2.89
N ASP A 235 12.55 7.82 -2.85
CA ASP A 235 13.17 8.69 -3.84
C ASP A 235 14.71 8.59 -3.75
N GLU A 236 15.36 8.47 -4.89
CA GLU A 236 16.82 8.46 -4.94
C GLU A 236 17.34 9.89 -4.88
N LEU A 237 17.90 10.25 -3.73
CA LEU A 237 18.60 11.53 -3.56
C LEU A 237 19.88 11.60 -4.41
N GLU A 238 20.44 10.46 -4.82
CA GLU A 238 21.55 10.34 -5.77
C GLU A 238 21.44 8.97 -6.49
N PRO A 239 21.76 8.87 -7.80
CA PRO A 239 21.89 7.57 -8.46
C PRO A 239 23.07 6.80 -7.85
N SER A 240 22.83 5.56 -7.41
CA SER A 240 23.90 4.78 -6.77
C SER A 240 24.94 4.36 -7.81
N THR A 241 26.23 4.62 -7.55
CA THR A 241 27.33 4.25 -8.46
C THR A 241 27.56 2.73 -8.55
N SER A 242 26.85 1.96 -7.73
CA SER A 242 26.80 0.50 -7.74
C SER A 242 25.54 -0.07 -8.39
N ASP A 243 24.58 0.76 -8.83
CA ASP A 243 23.44 0.26 -9.60
C ASP A 243 23.91 -0.21 -10.97
N THR A 244 23.62 -1.47 -11.28
CA THR A 244 23.80 -2.04 -12.62
C THR A 244 22.84 -1.42 -13.65
N GLY A 245 21.93 -0.54 -13.23
CA GLY A 245 20.86 0.04 -14.05
C GLY A 245 19.72 -0.94 -14.38
N VAL A 246 19.82 -2.20 -13.93
CA VAL A 246 18.91 -3.30 -14.30
C VAL A 246 17.56 -3.20 -13.60
N VAL A 247 17.53 -2.73 -12.35
CA VAL A 247 16.32 -2.59 -11.54
C VAL A 247 16.29 -1.29 -10.73
N SER A 248 15.12 -0.69 -10.63
CA SER A 248 14.82 0.40 -9.70
C SER A 248 13.49 0.13 -9.00
N VAL A 249 13.22 0.89 -7.93
CA VAL A 249 12.04 0.70 -7.08
C VAL A 249 11.35 2.04 -6.89
N ARG A 250 10.07 2.11 -7.27
CA ARG A 250 9.28 3.34 -7.36
C ARG A 250 8.04 3.29 -6.48
N LEU A 251 7.82 4.36 -5.72
CA LEU A 251 6.60 4.61 -4.94
C LEU A 251 5.50 5.19 -5.85
N GLU A 252 4.28 4.66 -5.73
CA GLU A 252 3.10 5.22 -6.39
C GLU A 252 1.97 5.41 -5.36
N PRO A 253 1.45 6.65 -5.16
CA PRO A 253 0.20 6.89 -4.45
C PRO A 253 -0.99 6.39 -5.28
N VAL A 254 -1.81 5.51 -4.71
CA VAL A 254 -2.86 4.76 -5.43
C VAL A 254 -4.22 4.76 -4.71
N MET A 255 -4.47 5.77 -3.87
CA MET A 255 -5.62 6.03 -3.00
C MET A 255 -7.03 5.96 -3.65
N SER A 256 -7.11 5.80 -4.97
CA SER A 256 -8.34 5.65 -5.78
C SER A 256 -8.33 4.44 -6.72
N VAL A 257 -7.27 3.62 -6.71
CA VAL A 257 -7.06 2.50 -7.63
C VAL A 257 -7.67 1.23 -7.06
N SER A 258 -8.58 0.59 -7.80
CA SER A 258 -9.24 -0.65 -7.38
C SER A 258 -8.70 -1.90 -8.06
N ILE A 259 -8.92 -3.06 -7.44
CA ILE A 259 -8.67 -4.38 -8.05
C ILE A 259 -9.44 -4.52 -9.37
N ALA A 260 -8.76 -4.99 -10.42
CA ALA A 260 -9.31 -5.29 -11.73
C ALA A 260 -10.30 -6.46 -11.69
N ARG A 261 -11.34 -6.42 -12.54
CA ARG A 261 -12.46 -7.38 -12.49
C ARG A 261 -12.03 -8.84 -12.70
N ASP A 262 -11.06 -9.08 -13.58
CA ASP A 262 -10.48 -10.39 -13.87
C ASP A 262 -9.67 -10.94 -12.68
N SER A 263 -9.00 -10.03 -11.97
CA SER A 263 -8.11 -10.28 -10.84
C SER A 263 -8.83 -10.40 -9.50
N MET A 264 -10.15 -10.13 -9.46
CA MET A 264 -10.96 -10.26 -8.26
C MET A 264 -10.92 -11.70 -7.72
N PRO A 265 -10.54 -11.91 -6.44
CA PRO A 265 -10.61 -13.22 -5.80
C PRO A 265 -12.05 -13.75 -5.81
N ARG A 266 -12.17 -15.07 -5.94
CA ARG A 266 -13.43 -15.80 -5.86
C ARG A 266 -13.66 -16.34 -4.46
N VAL A 267 -14.91 -16.63 -4.12
CA VAL A 267 -15.33 -17.33 -2.91
C VAL A 267 -15.62 -18.79 -3.26
N GLN A 268 -15.17 -19.71 -2.43
CA GLN A 268 -15.56 -21.11 -2.48
C GLN A 268 -17.05 -21.24 -2.15
N SER A 269 -17.84 -21.82 -3.05
CA SER A 269 -19.25 -22.10 -2.80
C SER A 269 -19.38 -23.32 -1.90
N LEU A 270 -20.00 -23.17 -0.72
CA LEU A 270 -20.19 -24.23 0.28
C LEU A 270 -21.20 -25.33 -0.14
N PHE A 271 -21.51 -25.45 -1.43
CA PHE A 271 -22.49 -26.39 -1.99
C PHE A 271 -21.89 -27.42 -2.96
N ALA A 272 -20.61 -27.77 -2.81
CA ALA A 272 -20.01 -28.97 -3.41
C ALA A 272 -20.38 -30.23 -2.61
N GLY A 273 -21.68 -30.54 -2.52
CA GLY A 273 -22.23 -31.52 -1.58
C GLY A 273 -23.44 -32.31 -2.06
N ALA A 274 -23.72 -32.34 -3.37
CA ALA A 274 -24.67 -33.27 -3.98
C ALA A 274 -24.40 -33.45 -5.48
N SER A 275 -24.24 -34.71 -5.90
CA SER A 275 -24.34 -35.21 -7.29
C SER A 275 -23.39 -34.64 -8.35
N ALA A 276 -22.47 -35.49 -8.82
CA ALA A 276 -21.72 -35.25 -10.04
C ALA A 276 -22.61 -35.44 -11.29
N SER A 277 -23.08 -34.33 -11.85
CA SER A 277 -23.56 -34.21 -13.24
C SER A 277 -23.30 -32.78 -13.69
N GLY A 278 -22.57 -32.60 -14.79
CA GLY A 278 -21.89 -31.34 -15.07
C GLY A 278 -22.81 -30.15 -15.39
N GLU A 279 -22.59 -29.05 -14.67
CA GLU A 279 -22.62 -27.66 -15.15
C GLU A 279 -21.92 -26.77 -14.11
N ASP A 280 -21.37 -25.62 -14.51
CA ASP A 280 -20.43 -24.81 -13.72
C ASP A 280 -21.12 -24.15 -12.50
N THR A 281 -21.02 -24.79 -11.33
CA THR A 281 -21.83 -24.48 -10.14
C THR A 281 -21.25 -23.35 -9.29
N GLY A 282 -21.30 -22.14 -9.85
CA GLY A 282 -21.60 -20.93 -9.07
C GLY A 282 -20.54 -20.46 -8.07
N SER A 283 -19.30 -20.30 -8.52
CA SER A 283 -18.31 -19.50 -7.78
C SER A 283 -18.67 -18.01 -7.87
N VAL A 284 -18.73 -17.33 -6.71
CA VAL A 284 -19.12 -15.91 -6.60
C VAL A 284 -17.88 -15.06 -6.34
N LEU A 285 -17.79 -13.85 -6.91
CA LEU A 285 -16.69 -12.93 -6.60
C LEU A 285 -16.72 -12.53 -5.11
N ALA A 286 -15.55 -12.39 -4.50
CA ALA A 286 -15.35 -11.97 -3.09
C ALA A 286 -16.11 -10.68 -2.71
N TRP A 287 -16.46 -9.87 -3.71
CA TRP A 287 -17.20 -8.62 -3.55
C TRP A 287 -18.26 -8.40 -4.64
N SER A 288 -19.12 -9.38 -4.91
CA SER A 288 -20.28 -9.18 -5.79
C SER A 288 -21.13 -7.99 -5.33
N VAL A 289 -21.36 -7.04 -6.24
CA VAL A 289 -22.25 -5.90 -6.04
C VAL A 289 -23.69 -6.38 -6.17
N SER A 290 -24.59 -5.84 -5.34
CA SER A 290 -26.04 -6.04 -5.53
C SER A 290 -26.53 -5.18 -6.68
N GLU A 291 -26.32 -5.63 -7.93
CA GLU A 291 -27.10 -5.12 -9.07
C GLU A 291 -28.49 -5.76 -9.05
N SER A 292 -29.35 -5.24 -8.18
CA SER A 292 -30.80 -5.38 -8.34
C SER A 292 -31.22 -4.49 -9.51
N ILE A 293 -31.23 -5.04 -10.72
CA ILE A 293 -31.95 -4.43 -11.85
C ILE A 293 -33.45 -4.63 -11.60
N ASP A 294 -34.00 -3.85 -10.67
CA ASP A 294 -35.44 -3.62 -10.62
C ASP A 294 -35.77 -2.57 -11.67
N SER A 295 -36.20 -3.03 -12.84
CA SER A 295 -36.71 -2.18 -13.92
C SER A 295 -38.08 -1.62 -13.53
N ASN A 296 -38.13 -0.62 -12.65
CA ASN A 296 -39.25 0.30 -12.53
C ASN A 296 -38.86 1.65 -11.92
N GLN A 297 -39.67 2.65 -12.19
CA GLN A 297 -39.36 4.08 -12.09
C GLN A 297 -39.14 4.59 -10.66
N GLY A 298 -38.19 5.53 -10.51
CA GLY A 298 -38.29 6.63 -9.53
C GLY A 298 -37.29 6.65 -8.36
N SER A 299 -36.57 7.78 -8.27
CA SER A 299 -35.86 8.34 -7.08
C SER A 299 -34.72 7.55 -6.41
N ASP A 300 -33.53 8.17 -6.43
CA ASP A 300 -32.52 8.21 -5.36
C ASP A 300 -32.03 6.89 -4.71
N VAL A 301 -31.51 5.98 -5.54
CA VAL A 301 -30.75 4.82 -5.03
C VAL A 301 -29.36 5.23 -4.55
N ASN A 302 -29.26 5.48 -3.24
CA ASN A 302 -28.06 5.62 -2.38
C ASN A 302 -26.66 5.57 -3.06
N SER A 303 -26.22 6.69 -3.62
CA SER A 303 -24.84 6.91 -4.08
C SER A 303 -23.78 6.73 -2.97
N ALA A 304 -24.16 6.92 -1.70
CA ALA A 304 -23.31 6.65 -0.54
C ALA A 304 -22.97 5.16 -0.37
N GLN A 305 -23.90 4.26 -0.70
CA GLN A 305 -23.72 2.81 -0.50
C GLN A 305 -22.83 2.19 -1.58
N ILE A 306 -22.85 2.74 -2.79
CA ILE A 306 -21.95 2.37 -3.89
C ILE A 306 -20.52 2.81 -3.55
N ARG A 307 -20.32 4.06 -3.08
CA ARG A 307 -19.00 4.59 -2.68
C ARG A 307 -18.37 3.78 -1.53
N ALA A 308 -19.14 3.45 -0.50
CA ALA A 308 -18.70 2.62 0.62
C ALA A 308 -18.35 1.15 0.25
N SER A 309 -18.61 0.74 -1.00
CA SER A 309 -18.25 -0.55 -1.58
C SER A 309 -17.11 -0.49 -2.60
N SER A 310 -16.76 0.69 -3.14
CA SER A 310 -15.57 0.88 -3.98
C SER A 310 -14.31 1.13 -3.15
N ASP A 311 -14.44 1.82 -2.01
CA ASP A 311 -13.31 2.14 -1.13
C ASP A 311 -12.66 0.91 -0.46
N ASN A 312 -13.31 -0.26 -0.50
CA ASN A 312 -12.81 -1.52 0.07
C ASN A 312 -11.91 -2.34 -0.87
N ARG A 313 -11.63 -1.86 -2.10
CA ARG A 313 -10.90 -2.64 -3.14
C ARG A 313 -9.55 -2.03 -3.51
N LYS A 314 -9.04 -1.11 -2.69
CA LYS A 314 -7.87 -0.29 -2.97
C LYS A 314 -6.84 -0.40 -1.85
N VAL A 315 -5.69 0.23 -2.06
CA VAL A 315 -4.72 0.58 -1.01
C VAL A 315 -4.30 2.03 -1.19
N ASP A 316 -3.69 2.66 -0.20
CA ASP A 316 -3.29 4.07 -0.30
C ASP A 316 -1.99 4.27 -1.10
N TYR A 317 -1.02 3.38 -0.90
CA TYR A 317 0.26 3.42 -1.62
C TYR A 317 0.70 2.01 -2.00
N ILE A 318 1.50 1.93 -3.05
CA ILE A 318 2.27 0.75 -3.44
C ILE A 318 3.71 1.15 -3.72
N VAL A 319 4.59 0.16 -3.68
CA VAL A 319 5.92 0.27 -4.26
C VAL A 319 6.11 -0.86 -5.26
N VAL A 320 6.56 -0.49 -6.46
CA VAL A 320 6.74 -1.39 -7.60
C VAL A 320 8.21 -1.56 -7.94
N LEU A 321 8.51 -2.72 -8.52
CA LEU A 321 9.79 -3.03 -9.12
C LEU A 321 9.77 -2.64 -10.61
N ASP A 322 10.52 -1.62 -10.96
CA ASP A 322 10.77 -1.24 -12.36
C ASP A 322 12.01 -1.99 -12.86
N VAL A 323 11.84 -2.79 -13.92
CA VAL A 323 12.92 -3.57 -14.54
C VAL A 323 13.28 -2.96 -15.91
N ALA A 324 14.58 -2.85 -16.20
CA ALA A 324 15.09 -2.25 -17.42
C ALA A 324 14.58 -2.93 -18.71
N LYS A 325 14.35 -2.13 -19.75
CA LYS A 325 13.57 -2.49 -20.96
C LYS A 325 14.20 -3.61 -21.81
N ASP A 326 15.51 -3.74 -21.73
CA ASP A 326 16.38 -4.67 -22.45
C ASP A 326 16.56 -6.02 -21.74
N THR A 327 16.10 -6.15 -20.49
CA THR A 327 16.17 -7.41 -19.73
C THR A 327 15.23 -8.49 -20.29
N ALA A 328 15.66 -9.75 -20.19
CA ALA A 328 14.83 -10.91 -20.51
C ALA A 328 13.53 -10.94 -19.69
N LEU A 329 13.58 -10.58 -18.41
CA LEU A 329 12.40 -10.52 -17.54
C LEU A 329 11.37 -9.50 -18.03
N LYS A 330 11.79 -8.26 -18.36
CA LYS A 330 10.86 -7.22 -18.81
C LYS A 330 10.23 -7.59 -20.16
N GLN A 331 10.98 -8.23 -21.06
CA GLN A 331 10.45 -8.78 -22.32
C GLN A 331 9.46 -9.93 -22.06
N THR A 332 9.80 -10.85 -21.16
CA THR A 332 8.96 -11.98 -20.77
C THR A 332 7.63 -11.50 -20.20
N ILE A 333 7.66 -10.61 -19.19
CA ILE A 333 6.45 -10.00 -18.61
C ILE A 333 5.58 -9.35 -19.69
N LYS A 334 6.18 -8.54 -20.58
CA LYS A 334 5.44 -7.88 -21.68
C LYS A 334 4.78 -8.87 -22.63
N ASN A 335 5.49 -9.91 -23.06
CA ASN A 335 4.95 -10.92 -23.96
C ASN A 335 3.78 -11.67 -23.33
N ILE A 336 3.88 -12.03 -22.04
CA ILE A 336 2.82 -12.74 -21.32
C ILE A 336 1.58 -11.85 -21.18
N ILE A 337 1.72 -10.61 -20.69
CA ILE A 337 0.56 -9.73 -20.48
C ILE A 337 -0.15 -9.42 -21.81
N LEU A 338 0.60 -9.20 -22.90
CA LEU A 338 0.03 -8.97 -24.23
C LEU A 338 -0.66 -10.22 -24.80
N SER A 339 -0.13 -11.42 -24.52
CA SER A 339 -0.71 -12.69 -24.98
C SER A 339 -2.04 -13.07 -24.30
N GLN A 340 -2.44 -12.37 -23.23
CA GLN A 340 -3.76 -12.49 -22.62
C GLN A 340 -4.75 -11.41 -23.09
N CYS A 341 -4.32 -10.46 -23.93
CA CYS A 341 -5.13 -9.32 -24.33
C CYS A 341 -6.10 -9.61 -25.48
N ASP A 342 -7.09 -10.46 -25.24
CA ASP A 342 -8.26 -10.64 -26.12
C ASP A 342 -9.22 -9.43 -26.01
N GLY A 343 -8.69 -8.23 -26.26
CA GLY A 343 -9.40 -6.93 -26.11
C GLY A 343 -9.43 -6.36 -24.69
N ALA A 344 -8.95 -7.08 -23.68
CA ALA A 344 -8.73 -6.55 -22.33
C ALA A 344 -7.39 -5.78 -22.23
N PRO A 345 -7.25 -4.81 -21.30
CA PRO A 345 -5.97 -4.13 -21.08
C PRO A 345 -4.87 -5.08 -20.57
N ALA A 346 -3.62 -4.83 -20.94
CA ALA A 346 -2.48 -5.61 -20.47
C ALA A 346 -2.05 -5.18 -19.06
N HIS A 347 -1.93 -6.11 -18.10
CA HIS A 347 -1.40 -5.82 -16.76
C HIS A 347 -0.74 -7.03 -16.08
N VAL A 348 0.37 -6.79 -15.39
CA VAL A 348 1.07 -7.78 -14.55
C VAL A 348 0.49 -7.84 -13.14
N ASN A 349 -0.03 -6.71 -12.64
CA ASN A 349 -0.61 -6.57 -11.31
C ASN A 349 -2.12 -6.81 -11.32
N GLN A 350 -2.73 -6.92 -10.14
CA GLN A 350 -4.16 -7.08 -9.91
C GLN A 350 -5.02 -5.83 -10.23
N THR A 351 -4.49 -4.86 -10.97
CA THR A 351 -5.12 -3.56 -11.24
C THR A 351 -4.76 -3.04 -12.63
N LEU A 352 -5.68 -2.26 -13.21
CA LEU A 352 -5.55 -1.63 -14.53
C LEU A 352 -4.80 -0.28 -14.50
N TYR A 353 -4.13 0.07 -13.39
CA TYR A 353 -3.50 1.38 -13.24
C TYR A 353 -2.31 1.56 -14.22
N PRO A 354 -2.36 2.52 -15.17
CA PRO A 354 -1.40 2.53 -16.29
C PRO A 354 0.06 2.86 -15.93
N SER A 355 0.37 3.44 -14.77
CA SER A 355 1.78 3.74 -14.41
C SER A 355 2.56 2.50 -13.93
N ILE A 356 1.90 1.36 -13.74
CA ILE A 356 2.46 0.13 -13.17
C ILE A 356 2.11 -1.15 -13.94
N TYR A 357 1.55 -1.04 -15.15
CA TYR A 357 0.99 -2.18 -15.88
C TYR A 357 2.00 -3.30 -16.18
N ASP A 358 3.31 -2.99 -16.27
CA ASP A 358 4.39 -3.97 -16.48
C ASP A 358 5.46 -3.95 -15.36
N SER A 359 5.15 -3.38 -14.18
CA SER A 359 6.06 -3.23 -13.04
C SER A 359 5.46 -3.87 -11.76
N PRO A 360 5.91 -5.07 -11.34
CA PRO A 360 5.30 -5.83 -10.25
C PRO A 360 5.30 -5.13 -8.88
N ILE A 361 4.17 -5.13 -8.18
CA ILE A 361 4.01 -4.62 -6.81
C ILE A 361 4.69 -5.56 -5.80
N GLY A 362 5.67 -5.06 -5.04
CA GLY A 362 6.35 -5.81 -3.94
C GLY A 362 6.03 -5.31 -2.53
N LEU A 363 5.44 -4.11 -2.41
CA LEU A 363 4.94 -3.53 -1.16
C LEU A 363 3.59 -2.87 -1.41
N SER A 364 2.61 -3.10 -0.52
CA SER A 364 1.34 -2.37 -0.46
C SER A 364 1.14 -1.75 0.93
N ILE A 365 0.62 -0.53 1.01
CA ILE A 365 0.46 0.24 2.25
C ILE A 365 -1.00 0.69 2.37
N GLU A 366 -1.63 0.34 3.49
CA GLU A 366 -2.94 0.86 3.90
C GLU A 366 -2.77 1.79 5.09
N THR A 367 -3.32 3.00 5.01
CA THR A 367 -3.24 3.98 6.09
C THR A 367 -4.60 4.16 6.74
N LYS A 368 -4.64 4.34 8.06
CA LYS A 368 -5.86 4.60 8.82
C LYS A 368 -5.61 5.66 9.89
N THR A 369 -6.64 6.45 10.17
CA THR A 369 -6.71 7.26 11.40
C THR A 369 -7.02 6.37 12.60
N VAL A 370 -6.68 6.80 13.82
CA VAL A 370 -6.86 6.00 15.06
C VAL A 370 -8.34 5.61 15.30
N SER A 371 -9.28 6.41 14.79
CA SER A 371 -10.72 6.10 14.76
C SER A 371 -11.07 5.13 13.62
N VAL A 372 -10.62 3.88 13.72
CA VAL A 372 -10.80 2.85 12.68
C VAL A 372 -12.19 2.22 12.76
N SER A 373 -12.93 2.20 11.63
CA SER A 373 -14.23 1.50 11.53
C SER A 373 -14.15 0.12 10.86
N ARG A 374 -13.05 -0.19 10.17
CA ARG A 374 -12.79 -1.46 9.45
C ARG A 374 -11.32 -1.84 9.53
N ASP A 375 -11.07 -3.12 9.73
CA ASP A 375 -9.73 -3.69 9.86
C ASP A 375 -8.92 -3.55 8.54
N PRO A 376 -7.81 -2.78 8.53
CA PRO A 376 -7.00 -2.59 7.34
C PRO A 376 -6.35 -3.89 6.83
N LEU A 377 -6.12 -4.88 7.69
CA LEU A 377 -5.60 -6.17 7.24
C LEU A 377 -6.59 -6.94 6.37
N VAL A 378 -7.90 -6.80 6.58
CA VAL A 378 -8.90 -7.47 5.71
C VAL A 378 -8.83 -6.90 4.29
N GLN A 379 -8.63 -5.59 4.16
CA GLN A 379 -8.48 -4.92 2.87
C GLN A 379 -7.17 -5.32 2.16
N LEU A 380 -6.04 -5.29 2.88
CA LEU A 380 -4.74 -5.76 2.37
C LEU A 380 -4.77 -7.27 2.02
N SER A 381 -5.50 -8.09 2.78
CA SER A 381 -5.67 -9.53 2.50
C SER A 381 -6.39 -9.80 1.18
N ILE A 382 -7.46 -9.04 0.89
CA ILE A 382 -8.19 -9.14 -0.37
C ILE A 382 -7.32 -8.63 -1.53
N TRP A 383 -6.58 -7.53 -1.31
CA TRP A 383 -5.65 -6.95 -2.28
C TRP A 383 -4.50 -7.90 -2.65
N VAL A 384 -3.92 -8.60 -1.68
CA VAL A 384 -2.84 -9.57 -1.93
C VAL A 384 -3.38 -10.89 -2.50
N ALA A 385 -4.56 -11.37 -2.07
CA ALA A 385 -5.21 -12.51 -2.71
C ALA A 385 -5.48 -12.27 -4.21
N ALA A 386 -5.83 -11.04 -4.58
CA ALA A 386 -5.99 -10.64 -5.98
C ALA A 386 -4.65 -10.66 -6.75
N TRP A 387 -3.55 -10.27 -6.10
CA TRP A 387 -2.20 -10.36 -6.66
C TRP A 387 -1.75 -11.81 -6.89
N HIS A 388 -1.90 -12.69 -5.90
CA HIS A 388 -1.61 -14.13 -6.06
C HIS A 388 -2.44 -14.75 -7.18
N LYS A 389 -3.74 -14.40 -7.27
CA LYS A 389 -4.60 -14.83 -8.37
C LYS A 389 -4.04 -14.40 -9.73
N ARG A 390 -3.73 -13.11 -9.90
CA ARG A 390 -3.20 -12.58 -11.17
C ARG A 390 -1.86 -13.22 -11.55
N MET A 391 -0.95 -13.39 -10.60
CA MET A 391 0.36 -14.02 -10.82
C MET A 391 0.23 -15.48 -11.26
N ASN A 392 -0.72 -16.23 -10.67
CA ASN A 392 -1.05 -17.60 -11.09
C ASN A 392 -1.66 -17.64 -12.49
N ASP A 393 -2.64 -16.78 -12.78
CA ASP A 393 -3.29 -16.71 -14.10
C ASP A 393 -2.26 -16.39 -15.21
N LEU A 394 -1.30 -15.49 -14.94
CA LEU A 394 -0.15 -15.20 -15.82
C LEU A 394 0.77 -16.42 -16.00
N ARG A 395 1.18 -17.08 -14.90
CA ARG A 395 2.06 -18.26 -14.94
C ARG A 395 1.44 -19.40 -15.75
N LEU A 396 0.14 -19.65 -15.60
CA LEU A 396 -0.59 -20.65 -16.37
C LEU A 396 -0.58 -20.35 -17.87
N SER A 397 -0.66 -19.07 -18.28
CA SER A 397 -0.47 -18.68 -19.68
C SER A 397 0.95 -18.94 -20.19
N CYS A 398 1.99 -18.66 -19.40
CA CYS A 398 3.38 -19.00 -19.77
C CYS A 398 3.54 -20.49 -20.09
N LEU A 399 3.02 -21.34 -19.20
CA LEU A 399 3.14 -22.79 -19.27
C LEU A 399 2.38 -23.35 -20.49
N ARG A 400 1.16 -22.86 -20.76
CA ARG A 400 0.35 -23.26 -21.93
C ARG A 400 1.00 -22.92 -23.27
N GLN A 401 1.87 -21.92 -23.33
CA GLN A 401 2.61 -21.55 -24.55
C GLN A 401 3.84 -22.45 -24.82
N HIS A 402 4.31 -23.19 -23.82
CA HIS A 402 5.62 -23.88 -23.88
C HIS A 402 5.56 -25.39 -23.61
N ILE A 403 4.45 -25.93 -23.10
CA ILE A 403 4.36 -27.34 -22.66
C ILE A 403 3.31 -28.13 -23.46
N PRO A 404 3.69 -29.26 -24.12
CA PRO A 404 2.72 -30.21 -24.65
C PRO A 404 2.06 -31.01 -23.50
N PRO A 405 0.77 -31.41 -23.63
CA PRO A 405 -0.06 -31.88 -22.52
C PRO A 405 0.31 -33.24 -21.88
N SER A 406 1.49 -33.81 -22.17
CA SER A 406 1.98 -35.08 -21.58
C SER A 406 3.21 -34.92 -20.69
N ALA A 407 3.66 -33.70 -20.37
CA ALA A 407 4.73 -33.51 -19.40
C ALA A 407 4.21 -33.78 -17.97
N SER A 408 4.99 -34.52 -17.18
CA SER A 408 4.70 -34.84 -15.78
C SER A 408 4.44 -33.60 -14.93
N ALA A 409 3.77 -33.76 -13.78
CA ALA A 409 3.52 -32.67 -12.84
C ALA A 409 4.84 -32.02 -12.38
N VAL A 410 5.18 -30.88 -12.97
CA VAL A 410 6.41 -30.15 -12.67
C VAL A 410 6.24 -29.35 -11.40
N GLU A 411 7.23 -29.46 -10.52
CA GLU A 411 7.35 -28.69 -9.29
C GLU A 411 7.43 -27.19 -9.65
N GLN A 412 6.34 -26.46 -9.39
CA GLN A 412 6.30 -25.04 -9.71
C GLN A 412 7.12 -24.25 -8.67
N PRO A 413 7.88 -23.23 -9.09
CA PRO A 413 8.55 -22.35 -8.13
C PRO A 413 7.49 -21.68 -7.25
N ARG A 414 7.68 -21.66 -5.94
CA ARG A 414 6.85 -20.88 -5.01
C ARG A 414 6.83 -19.40 -5.42
N LEU A 415 5.67 -18.75 -5.39
CA LEU A 415 5.59 -17.32 -5.67
C LEU A 415 6.28 -16.53 -4.54
N VAL A 416 7.10 -15.56 -4.91
CA VAL A 416 7.83 -14.75 -3.94
C VAL A 416 6.86 -13.98 -3.04
N SER A 417 7.19 -13.91 -1.76
CA SER A 417 6.40 -13.19 -0.77
C SER A 417 6.38 -11.69 -1.07
N VAL A 418 5.34 -10.99 -0.59
CA VAL A 418 5.25 -9.52 -0.69
C VAL A 418 5.08 -8.89 0.69
N THR A 419 5.48 -7.63 0.82
CA THR A 419 5.33 -6.87 2.07
C THR A 419 4.02 -6.09 2.09
N LEU A 420 3.41 -6.01 3.26
CA LEU A 420 2.19 -5.25 3.53
C LEU A 420 2.46 -4.34 4.73
N ILE A 421 2.14 -3.05 4.64
CA ILE A 421 2.27 -2.12 5.77
C ILE A 421 0.89 -1.60 6.17
N VAL A 422 0.60 -1.65 7.47
CA VAL A 422 -0.51 -0.94 8.10
C VAL A 422 0.04 0.28 8.82
N VAL A 423 -0.49 1.45 8.51
CA VAL A 423 -0.18 2.70 9.21
C VAL A 423 -1.39 3.14 10.03
N THR A 424 -1.26 3.23 11.35
CA THR A 424 -2.36 3.73 12.22
C THR A 424 -1.88 4.95 13.00
N GLY A 425 -2.26 6.14 12.52
CA GLY A 425 -1.80 7.42 13.09
C GLY A 425 -0.27 7.54 13.06
N HIS A 426 0.39 7.37 14.22
CA HIS A 426 1.84 7.44 14.30
C HIS A 426 2.56 6.13 13.97
N GLU A 427 1.90 4.98 14.14
CA GLU A 427 2.56 3.67 14.18
C GLU A 427 2.55 2.96 12.82
N TRP A 428 3.67 2.31 12.50
CA TRP A 428 3.91 1.62 11.24
C TRP A 428 4.26 0.15 11.51
N ASP A 429 3.37 -0.75 11.11
CA ASP A 429 3.51 -2.20 11.29
C ASP A 429 3.61 -2.88 9.92
N VAL A 430 4.65 -3.69 9.73
CA VAL A 430 4.82 -4.53 8.53
C VAL A 430 4.31 -5.94 8.79
N TYR A 431 3.81 -6.55 7.72
CA TYR A 431 3.40 -7.95 7.63
C TYR A 431 3.98 -8.54 6.33
N PHE A 432 4.21 -9.84 6.32
CA PHE A 432 4.70 -10.57 5.15
C PHE A 432 3.60 -11.48 4.64
N ALA A 433 3.19 -11.31 3.38
CA ALA A 433 2.27 -12.21 2.70
C ALA A 433 3.06 -13.27 1.95
N CYS A 434 2.98 -14.50 2.43
CA CYS A 434 3.77 -15.64 2.01
C CYS A 434 2.89 -16.66 1.26
N ASP A 435 3.42 -17.15 0.13
CA ASP A 435 2.77 -18.21 -0.65
C ASP A 435 2.98 -19.59 -0.02
N GLU A 436 1.95 -20.20 0.55
CA GLU A 436 2.03 -21.59 1.07
C GLU A 436 1.42 -22.60 0.07
N GLY A 437 1.39 -22.22 -1.23
CA GLY A 437 0.83 -23.01 -2.32
C GLY A 437 -0.69 -23.06 -2.30
N SER A 438 -1.27 -23.72 -1.29
CA SER A 438 -2.72 -23.89 -1.11
C SER A 438 -3.42 -22.72 -0.43
N CYS A 439 -2.70 -21.95 0.39
CA CYS A 439 -3.20 -20.74 1.07
C CYS A 439 -2.16 -19.61 0.99
N ILE A 440 -2.52 -18.44 1.54
CA ILE A 440 -1.63 -17.30 1.74
C ILE A 440 -1.52 -17.06 3.24
N SER A 441 -0.30 -17.06 3.78
CA SER A 441 -0.02 -16.74 5.17
C SER A 441 0.41 -15.29 5.30
N ILE A 442 -0.34 -14.48 6.04
CA ILE A 442 0.04 -13.11 6.41
C ILE A 442 0.63 -13.17 7.82
N LEU A 443 1.92 -12.88 7.93
CA LEU A 443 2.71 -13.00 9.15
C LEU A 443 3.05 -11.61 9.69
N GLY A 444 2.57 -11.27 10.88
CA GLY A 444 2.84 -9.99 11.56
C GLY A 444 1.83 -9.67 12.67
N PRO A 445 1.92 -8.51 13.34
CA PRO A 445 2.74 -7.36 13.00
C PRO A 445 4.21 -7.48 13.41
N LEU A 446 5.08 -6.77 12.67
CA LEU A 446 6.39 -6.33 13.15
C LEU A 446 6.46 -4.79 13.10
N ARG A 447 6.71 -4.13 14.24
CA ARG A 447 6.83 -2.66 14.33
C ARG A 447 8.11 -2.21 13.63
N ILE A 448 7.96 -1.41 12.56
CA ILE A 448 9.10 -0.91 11.76
C ILE A 448 9.51 0.53 12.07
N GLY A 449 8.74 1.24 12.91
CA GLY A 449 9.04 2.58 13.41
C GLY A 449 7.77 3.41 13.67
N SER A 450 7.94 4.70 13.93
CA SER A 450 6.83 5.60 14.30
C SER A 450 7.14 7.07 13.95
N THR A 451 6.11 7.87 13.64
CA THR A 451 6.26 9.32 13.37
C THR A 451 6.24 10.21 14.62
N SER A 452 6.15 9.60 15.81
CA SER A 452 6.08 10.29 17.11
C SER A 452 7.36 11.07 17.49
N THR A 453 8.54 10.53 17.16
CA THR A 453 9.84 11.09 17.53
C THR A 453 10.82 11.11 16.35
N ILE A 454 11.82 11.99 16.41
CA ILE A 454 12.87 12.06 15.37
C ILE A 454 13.58 10.71 15.23
N LEU A 455 13.89 10.08 16.37
CA LEU A 455 14.57 8.78 16.45
C LEU A 455 13.76 7.67 15.77
N GLN A 456 12.46 7.59 16.07
CA GLN A 456 11.56 6.59 15.47
C GLN A 456 11.29 6.84 13.97
N ILE A 457 11.41 8.08 13.49
CA ILE A 457 11.39 8.37 12.04
C ILE A 457 12.69 7.89 11.38
N TYR A 458 13.86 8.03 12.00
CA TYR A 458 15.09 7.43 11.45
C TYR A 458 15.02 5.90 11.39
N VAL A 459 14.50 5.25 12.44
CA VAL A 459 14.22 3.79 12.44
C VAL A 459 13.29 3.43 11.29
N LEU A 460 12.18 4.16 11.11
CA LEU A 460 11.22 3.93 10.04
C LEU A 460 11.83 4.12 8.64
N LEU A 461 12.63 5.17 8.41
CA LEU A 461 13.30 5.42 7.14
C LEU A 461 14.31 4.31 6.80
N ALA A 462 15.03 3.79 7.79
CA ALA A 462 15.96 2.67 7.58
C ALA A 462 15.21 1.35 7.30
N SER A 463 14.11 1.09 8.00
CA SER A 463 13.24 -0.07 7.74
C SER A 463 12.66 -0.05 6.32
N LEU A 464 12.16 1.10 5.87
CA LEU A 464 11.65 1.26 4.50
C LEU A 464 12.75 1.10 3.45
N LYS A 465 14.00 1.51 3.75
CA LYS A 465 15.16 1.28 2.88
C LYS A 465 15.63 -0.18 2.87
N ALA A 466 15.49 -0.91 3.99
CA ALA A 466 15.69 -2.35 4.02
C ALA A 466 14.71 -3.06 3.07
N ILE A 467 13.43 -2.67 3.09
CA ILE A 467 12.42 -3.18 2.16
C ILE A 467 12.75 -2.78 0.71
N LYS A 468 13.21 -1.53 0.45
CA LYS A 468 13.66 -1.11 -0.89
C LYS A 468 14.80 -1.98 -1.42
N GLU A 469 15.82 -2.26 -0.61
CA GLU A 469 16.96 -3.10 -1.00
C GLU A 469 16.56 -4.57 -1.21
N TRP A 470 15.71 -5.12 -0.35
CA TRP A 470 15.12 -6.45 -0.52
C TRP A 470 14.29 -6.53 -1.82
N MET A 471 13.56 -5.46 -2.17
CA MET A 471 12.82 -5.37 -3.43
C MET A 471 13.76 -5.43 -4.65
N LYS A 472 14.91 -4.76 -4.59
CA LYS A 472 15.94 -4.77 -5.66
C LYS A 472 16.72 -6.08 -5.77
N THR A 473 16.65 -6.95 -4.76
CA THR A 473 17.45 -8.18 -4.67
C THR A 473 16.53 -9.41 -4.64
N THR A 474 16.18 -9.91 -3.46
CA THR A 474 15.45 -11.18 -3.28
C THR A 474 14.07 -11.18 -3.95
N TYR A 475 13.34 -10.06 -3.93
CA TYR A 475 12.05 -9.96 -4.63
C TYR A 475 12.22 -10.00 -6.16
N PHE A 476 13.19 -9.27 -6.71
CA PHE A 476 13.53 -9.31 -8.13
C PHE A 476 13.93 -10.72 -8.59
N GLU A 477 14.80 -11.40 -7.84
CA GLU A 477 15.19 -12.79 -8.11
C GLU A 477 13.99 -13.75 -8.06
N GLY A 478 13.07 -13.55 -7.11
CA GLY A 478 11.84 -14.32 -6.99
C GLY A 478 10.87 -14.13 -8.17
N ILE A 479 10.68 -12.88 -8.61
CA ILE A 479 9.88 -12.55 -9.80
C ILE A 479 10.54 -13.07 -11.08
N ALA A 480 11.86 -12.96 -11.20
CA ALA A 480 12.63 -13.54 -12.30
C ALA A 480 12.41 -15.05 -12.34
N LYS A 481 12.61 -15.76 -11.22
CA LYS A 481 12.37 -17.21 -11.11
C LYS A 481 10.92 -17.60 -11.48
N TRP A 482 9.92 -16.83 -11.04
CA TRP A 482 8.51 -17.11 -11.34
C TRP A 482 8.20 -17.07 -12.85
N PHE A 483 8.72 -16.07 -13.57
CA PHE A 483 8.44 -15.89 -15.00
C PHE A 483 9.43 -16.58 -15.94
N GLU A 484 10.73 -16.60 -15.61
CA GLU A 484 11.81 -17.09 -16.47
C GLU A 484 12.16 -18.57 -16.26
N CYS A 485 11.67 -19.23 -15.19
CA CYS A 485 11.76 -20.69 -15.09
C CYS A 485 10.97 -21.36 -16.22
N LYS A 486 11.69 -21.61 -17.32
CA LYS A 486 11.40 -22.64 -18.30
C LYS A 486 11.30 -23.97 -17.57
N VAL A 487 10.22 -24.69 -17.87
CA VAL A 487 10.00 -26.07 -17.47
C VAL A 487 10.76 -26.98 -18.42
#